data_AF-A0A423TUF1-F1
#
_entry.id   AF-A0A423TUF1-F1
#
_cell.length_a   1.000
_cell.length_b   1.000
_cell.length_c   1.000
_cell.angle_alpha   90.00
_cell.angle_beta   90.00
_cell.angle_gamma   90.00
#
_symmetry.space_group_name_H-M   'P 1'
#
loop_
_entity.id
_entity.type
_entity.pdbx_description
1 polymer ?
#
loop_
_entity_poly.entity_id
_entity_poly.type
_entity_poly.pdbx_seq_one_letter_code
_entity_poly.pdbx_strand_id
1 'polypeptide(L)'
;MPCASYSMSNEDIVRSVLALRVLLILDGLDELNKASRQLVEEIVMDKMPKSTGVFHLLLTTRPQALRELPNYCIKSEWIHMRILGITAEQRPEFVYKLHEEMKKEKMSQQDTQKLMDYVKKSEARLGEHFRLPLNLTLLTYLWAASPEDVNSVTTATHLFLRILELIKKRLVNRLVDKLYCSWDEISDHVTEYMEVLYEKSFEEIINDSLQLSESSEQALKKKCKALELPFQEMSAAFMNVTREWTAGGYALHLTAPHKSIMEFFAAEWIHTCLMRNGAKTLKNILEELKCDESSLPKYQNVLLHLCGLLHENGKCTLDQHAEELVQLLTKSETTEQQWLDIIAESECNETIVKLIAPRIGTKLIVRDGHTGAAASIFSHLPESTPVKVILNCEITHIPHLDNFIDELSKRHCYVELHFRHQWKNMQCGNSTDRLKQLSKSKCDIECFTGYLDNFSISQKPHRN
;
A
#
# COMPACT_ATOMS: atom_id res chain seq x y z
N MET A 1 24.15 7.14 -41.70
CA MET A 1 23.00 6.52 -41.02
C MET A 1 22.64 5.26 -41.79
N PRO A 2 22.51 4.07 -41.16
CA PRO A 2 22.23 2.86 -41.92
C PRO A 2 20.77 2.87 -42.39
N CYS A 3 20.55 2.80 -43.71
CA CYS A 3 19.25 2.80 -44.40
C CYS A 3 18.41 1.52 -44.18
N ALA A 4 18.66 0.73 -43.13
CA ALA A 4 17.99 -0.56 -42.90
C ALA A 4 16.61 -0.43 -42.22
N SER A 5 16.28 0.73 -41.64
CA SER A 5 15.04 0.92 -40.87
C SER A 5 13.79 1.19 -41.71
N TYR A 6 13.91 1.39 -43.04
CA TYR A 6 12.76 1.75 -43.89
C TYR A 6 12.03 0.54 -44.52
N SER A 7 12.53 -0.69 -44.33
CA SER A 7 11.97 -1.90 -44.97
C SER A 7 11.57 -3.02 -44.01
N MET A 8 11.68 -2.83 -42.69
CA MET A 8 11.21 -3.84 -41.73
C MET A 8 9.73 -3.64 -41.45
N SER A 9 8.93 -4.67 -41.72
CA SER A 9 7.55 -4.70 -41.24
C SER A 9 7.52 -4.92 -39.72
N ASN A 10 6.41 -4.55 -39.07
CA ASN A 10 6.20 -4.85 -37.64
C ASN A 10 6.34 -6.35 -37.35
N GLU A 11 5.96 -7.22 -38.29
CA GLU A 11 6.14 -8.66 -38.16
C GLU A 11 7.60 -9.09 -38.17
N ASP A 12 8.44 -8.45 -38.99
CA ASP A 12 9.87 -8.76 -39.04
C ASP A 12 10.57 -8.36 -37.74
N ILE A 13 10.14 -7.24 -37.13
CA ILE A 13 10.60 -6.81 -35.81
C ILE A 13 10.21 -7.87 -34.76
N VAL A 14 8.94 -8.26 -34.71
CA VAL A 14 8.46 -9.27 -33.75
C VAL A 14 9.19 -10.60 -33.94
N ARG A 15 9.33 -11.11 -35.17
CA ARG A 15 10.07 -12.36 -35.45
C ARG A 15 11.54 -12.25 -35.03
N SER A 16 12.18 -11.12 -35.30
CA SER A 16 13.58 -10.90 -34.92
C SER A 16 13.73 -10.91 -33.41
N VAL A 17 12.84 -10.22 -32.68
CA VAL A 17 12.81 -10.25 -31.21
C VAL A 17 12.62 -11.68 -30.71
N LEU A 18 11.65 -12.42 -31.24
CA LEU A 18 11.33 -13.81 -30.86
C LEU A 18 12.44 -14.84 -31.17
N ALA A 19 13.41 -14.49 -32.01
CA ALA A 19 14.58 -15.32 -32.27
C ALA A 19 15.76 -15.05 -31.31
N LEU A 20 15.70 -13.97 -30.51
CA LEU A 20 16.75 -13.60 -29.56
C LEU A 20 16.58 -14.30 -28.21
N ARG A 21 17.61 -14.19 -27.38
CA ARG A 21 17.51 -14.48 -25.95
C ARG A 21 17.09 -13.21 -25.21
N VAL A 22 15.84 -13.16 -24.75
CA VAL A 22 15.23 -11.94 -24.23
C VAL A 22 14.74 -12.18 -22.80
N LEU A 23 15.02 -11.22 -21.91
CA LEU A 23 14.32 -11.06 -20.64
C LEU A 23 13.30 -9.94 -20.82
N LEU A 24 12.02 -10.27 -20.74
CA LEU A 24 10.92 -9.30 -20.75
C LEU A 24 10.50 -9.04 -19.30
N ILE A 25 10.53 -7.78 -18.88
CA ILE A 25 10.04 -7.33 -17.58
C ILE A 25 8.75 -6.56 -17.82
N LEU A 26 7.64 -7.06 -17.29
CA LEU A 26 6.36 -6.36 -17.26
C LEU A 26 6.11 -5.90 -15.82
N ASP A 27 6.24 -4.60 -15.60
CA ASP A 27 6.03 -3.97 -14.31
C ASP A 27 4.59 -3.46 -14.19
N GLY A 28 3.92 -3.76 -13.07
CA GLY A 28 2.57 -3.27 -12.77
C GLY A 28 1.46 -3.96 -13.57
N LEU A 29 1.38 -5.29 -13.54
CA LEU A 29 0.32 -6.01 -14.27
C LEU A 29 -1.10 -5.67 -13.79
N ASP A 30 -1.25 -5.22 -12.55
CA ASP A 30 -2.51 -4.73 -12.00
C ASP A 30 -2.92 -3.34 -12.52
N GLU A 31 -2.13 -2.76 -13.42
CA GLU A 31 -2.37 -1.47 -14.09
C GLU A 31 -2.70 -1.65 -15.58
N LEU A 32 -2.88 -2.89 -16.04
CA LEU A 32 -3.23 -3.18 -17.43
C LEU A 32 -4.66 -2.71 -17.75
N ASN A 33 -4.76 -1.78 -18.69
CA ASN A 33 -6.00 -1.49 -19.40
C ASN A 33 -6.31 -2.55 -20.48
N LYS A 34 -7.48 -2.44 -21.13
CA LYS A 34 -7.94 -3.39 -22.15
C LYS A 34 -6.95 -3.63 -23.29
N ALA A 35 -6.31 -2.58 -23.81
CA ALA A 35 -5.41 -2.68 -24.96
C ALA A 35 -4.08 -3.36 -24.58
N SER A 36 -3.50 -2.95 -23.46
CA SER A 36 -2.26 -3.55 -22.94
C SER A 36 -2.46 -5.00 -22.52
N ARG A 37 -3.62 -5.35 -21.97
CA ARG A 37 -3.99 -6.75 -21.64
C ARG A 37 -3.97 -7.65 -22.87
N GLN A 38 -4.56 -7.21 -23.98
CA GLN A 38 -4.54 -7.96 -25.23
C GLN A 38 -3.10 -8.20 -25.73
N LEU A 39 -2.23 -7.19 -25.66
CA LEU A 39 -0.83 -7.33 -26.05
C LEU A 39 -0.09 -8.36 -25.19
N VAL A 40 -0.28 -8.32 -23.87
CA VAL A 40 0.33 -9.29 -22.95
C VAL A 40 -0.17 -10.70 -23.25
N GLU A 41 -1.47 -10.88 -23.49
CA GLU A 41 -2.06 -12.15 -23.88
C GLU A 41 -1.45 -12.68 -25.19
N GLU A 42 -1.30 -11.83 -26.20
CA GLU A 42 -0.69 -12.21 -27.48
C GLU A 42 0.78 -12.64 -27.32
N ILE A 43 1.56 -11.90 -26.53
CA ILE A 43 2.97 -12.22 -26.26
C ILE A 43 3.07 -13.58 -25.55
N VAL A 44 2.33 -13.76 -24.46
CA VAL A 44 2.46 -14.94 -23.59
C VAL A 44 1.83 -16.18 -24.22
N MET A 45 0.68 -16.06 -24.89
CA MET A 45 -0.07 -17.21 -25.40
C MET A 45 0.28 -17.58 -26.85
N ASP A 46 0.51 -16.61 -27.73
CA ASP A 46 0.68 -16.88 -29.16
C ASP A 46 2.15 -16.85 -29.58
N LYS A 47 2.92 -15.88 -29.09
CA LYS A 47 4.28 -15.62 -29.57
C LYS A 47 5.36 -16.42 -28.85
N MET A 48 5.37 -16.42 -27.51
CA MET A 48 6.40 -17.11 -26.73
C MET A 48 6.43 -18.64 -26.97
N PRO A 49 5.30 -19.38 -27.00
CA PRO A 49 5.33 -20.83 -27.21
C PRO A 49 5.86 -21.26 -28.59
N LYS A 50 5.88 -20.34 -29.56
CA LYS A 50 6.36 -20.57 -30.93
C LYS A 50 7.76 -19.98 -31.18
N SER A 51 8.35 -19.36 -30.16
CA SER A 51 9.67 -18.72 -30.27
C SER A 51 10.78 -19.76 -30.37
N THR A 52 11.78 -19.49 -31.21
CA THR A 52 12.99 -20.34 -31.34
C THR A 52 14.12 -19.89 -30.42
N GLY A 53 13.97 -18.72 -29.78
CA GLY A 53 14.89 -18.16 -28.78
C GLY A 53 14.59 -18.62 -27.34
N VAL A 54 15.37 -18.11 -26.37
CA VAL A 54 15.10 -18.31 -24.94
C VAL A 54 14.44 -17.06 -24.39
N PHE A 55 13.20 -17.19 -23.92
CA PHE A 55 12.42 -16.09 -23.39
C PHE A 55 12.19 -16.26 -21.89
N HIS A 56 12.69 -15.31 -21.11
CA HIS A 56 12.38 -15.20 -19.69
C HIS A 56 11.38 -14.07 -19.47
N LEU A 57 10.40 -14.30 -18.62
CA LEU A 57 9.37 -13.32 -18.29
C LEU A 57 9.39 -13.06 -16.79
N LEU A 58 9.55 -11.79 -16.41
CA LEU A 58 9.42 -11.33 -15.04
C LEU A 58 8.20 -10.40 -14.98
N LEU A 59 7.23 -10.78 -14.15
CA LEU A 59 6.00 -10.01 -13.93
C LEU A 59 6.01 -9.46 -12.51
N THR A 60 5.67 -8.19 -12.36
CA THR A 60 5.29 -7.63 -11.05
C THR A 60 3.79 -7.34 -11.07
N THR A 61 3.14 -7.58 -9.93
CA THR A 61 1.70 -7.32 -9.77
C THR A 61 1.36 -7.25 -8.30
N ARG A 62 0.29 -6.54 -7.97
CA ARG A 62 -0.27 -6.55 -6.61
C ARG A 62 -1.01 -7.87 -6.32
N PRO A 63 -1.07 -8.33 -5.05
CA PRO A 63 -1.68 -9.61 -4.69
C PRO A 63 -3.13 -9.79 -5.15
N GLN A 64 -3.94 -8.73 -5.16
CA GLN A 64 -5.35 -8.77 -5.58
C GLN A 64 -5.51 -9.10 -7.07
N ALA A 65 -4.59 -8.65 -7.92
CA ALA A 65 -4.63 -8.88 -9.36
C ALA A 65 -4.06 -10.26 -9.76
N LEU A 66 -3.47 -11.02 -8.82
CA LEU A 66 -3.03 -12.39 -9.08
C LEU A 66 -4.18 -13.31 -9.51
N ARG A 67 -5.42 -13.00 -9.13
CA ARG A 67 -6.61 -13.78 -9.53
C ARG A 67 -7.06 -13.46 -10.96
N GLU A 68 -6.74 -12.26 -11.43
CA GLU A 68 -6.99 -11.84 -12.81
C GLU A 68 -5.92 -12.36 -13.77
N LEU A 69 -4.81 -12.89 -13.24
CA LEU A 69 -3.82 -13.57 -14.06
C LEU A 69 -4.49 -14.71 -14.81
N PRO A 70 -4.38 -14.72 -16.14
CA PRO A 70 -4.99 -15.79 -16.91
C PRO A 70 -4.44 -17.16 -16.48
N ASN A 71 -5.31 -18.17 -16.46
CA ASN A 71 -5.02 -19.53 -16.01
C ASN A 71 -3.78 -20.20 -16.65
N TYR A 72 -3.23 -19.64 -17.73
CA TYR A 72 -2.03 -20.13 -18.40
C TYR A 72 -0.73 -19.61 -17.77
N CYS A 73 -0.73 -18.49 -17.03
CA CYS A 73 0.38 -18.10 -16.15
C CYS A 73 0.51 -19.05 -14.94
N ILE A 74 -0.46 -19.94 -14.75
CA ILE A 74 -0.54 -20.91 -13.64
C ILE A 74 -0.10 -22.32 -14.11
N LYS A 75 0.18 -22.51 -15.41
CA LYS A 75 0.70 -23.78 -15.93
C LYS A 75 2.22 -23.84 -15.75
N SER A 76 2.66 -24.96 -15.18
CA SER A 76 3.97 -25.28 -14.59
C SER A 76 5.21 -24.72 -15.29
N GLU A 77 5.92 -23.84 -14.58
CA GLU A 77 7.36 -23.43 -14.63
C GLU A 77 7.59 -22.03 -13.99
N TRP A 78 6.53 -21.38 -13.51
CA TRP A 78 6.61 -20.06 -12.86
C TRP A 78 7.23 -20.14 -11.45
N ILE A 79 8.21 -19.27 -11.21
CA ILE A 79 8.75 -19.01 -9.88
C ILE A 79 7.95 -17.86 -9.26
N HIS A 80 7.17 -18.17 -8.23
CA HIS A 80 6.42 -17.15 -7.50
C HIS A 80 7.28 -16.57 -6.37
N MET A 81 7.60 -15.29 -6.49
CA MET A 81 8.28 -14.52 -5.45
C MET A 81 7.33 -13.48 -4.86
N ARG A 82 7.41 -13.29 -3.53
CA ARG A 82 6.64 -12.25 -2.84
C ARG A 82 7.60 -11.25 -2.24
N ILE A 83 7.42 -9.98 -2.59
CA ILE A 83 8.13 -8.86 -1.97
C ILE A 83 7.48 -8.60 -0.60
N LEU A 84 8.26 -8.79 0.47
CA LEU A 84 7.80 -8.59 1.85
C LEU A 84 8.06 -7.17 2.36
N GLY A 85 8.72 -6.31 1.59
CA GLY A 85 9.10 -4.96 2.02
C GLY A 85 10.42 -4.93 2.78
N ILE A 86 10.68 -3.82 3.49
CA ILE A 86 11.95 -3.56 4.18
C ILE A 86 11.88 -4.09 5.61
N THR A 87 12.84 -4.94 5.97
CA THR A 87 12.93 -5.49 7.32
C THR A 87 13.31 -4.40 8.31
N ALA A 88 12.84 -4.49 9.55
CA ALA A 88 13.03 -3.47 10.59
C ALA A 88 14.51 -3.05 10.77
N GLU A 89 15.45 -3.98 10.61
CA GLU A 89 16.89 -3.75 10.71
C GLU A 89 17.41 -2.84 9.59
N GLN A 90 16.82 -2.93 8.40
CA GLN A 90 17.23 -2.21 7.20
C GLN A 90 16.55 -0.85 7.04
N ARG A 91 15.44 -0.59 7.77
CA ARG A 91 14.70 0.69 7.66
C ARG A 91 15.55 1.91 8.02
N PRO A 92 16.37 1.91 9.09
CA PRO A 92 17.25 3.03 9.41
C PRO A 92 18.26 3.31 8.29
N GLU A 93 18.81 2.27 7.67
CA GLU A 93 19.76 2.43 6.54
C GLU A 93 19.05 2.97 5.30
N PHE A 94 17.81 2.53 5.03
CA PHE A 94 17.00 3.04 3.92
C PHE A 94 16.78 4.56 4.05
N VAL A 95 16.29 5.03 5.20
CA VAL A 95 16.03 6.46 5.41
C VAL A 95 17.31 7.28 5.47
N TYR A 96 18.41 6.70 5.97
CA TYR A 96 19.73 7.33 5.94
C TYR A 96 20.14 7.64 4.50
N LYS A 97 20.16 6.63 3.61
CA LYS A 97 20.59 6.81 2.21
C LYS A 97 19.74 7.86 1.51
N LEU A 98 18.42 7.78 1.66
CA LEU A 98 17.49 8.73 1.03
C LEU A 98 17.70 10.16 1.56
N HIS A 99 17.79 10.34 2.88
CA HIS A 99 17.92 11.65 3.47
C HIS A 99 19.28 12.32 3.18
N GLU A 100 20.35 11.54 3.09
CA GLU A 100 21.65 12.06 2.67
C GLU A 100 21.64 12.56 1.21
N GLU A 101 20.95 11.88 0.29
CA GLU A 101 20.75 12.41 -1.06
C GLU A 101 19.93 13.70 -1.04
N MET A 102 18.87 13.77 -0.24
CA MET A 102 18.09 15.01 -0.07
C MET A 102 18.94 16.17 0.47
N LYS A 103 19.91 15.91 1.35
CA LYS A 103 20.85 16.93 1.83
C LYS A 103 21.78 17.43 0.74
N LYS A 104 22.29 16.54 -0.12
CA LYS A 104 23.13 16.92 -1.27
C LYS A 104 22.39 17.86 -2.22
N GLU A 105 21.11 17.58 -2.46
CA GLU A 105 20.19 18.43 -3.24
C GLU A 105 19.65 19.65 -2.47
N LYS A 106 20.15 19.90 -1.25
CA LYS A 106 19.73 21.01 -0.37
C LYS A 106 18.23 21.03 -0.02
N MET A 107 17.57 19.88 -0.13
CA MET A 107 16.15 19.72 0.20
C MET A 107 15.90 19.53 1.70
N SER A 108 16.94 19.18 2.47
CA SER A 108 16.90 19.04 3.93
C SER A 108 18.16 19.62 4.56
N GLN A 109 18.01 20.18 5.76
CA GLN A 109 19.12 20.51 6.67
C GLN A 109 18.99 19.77 8.02
N GLN A 110 18.03 18.86 8.13
CA GLN A 110 17.68 18.19 9.38
C GLN A 110 18.72 17.15 9.77
N ASP A 111 18.67 16.69 11.02
CA ASP A 111 19.56 15.66 11.53
C ASP A 111 19.13 14.27 11.04
N THR A 112 20.02 13.58 10.31
CA THR A 112 19.75 12.24 9.77
C THR A 112 19.76 11.19 10.88
N GLN A 113 20.62 11.35 11.89
CA GLN A 113 20.71 10.39 12.98
C GLN A 113 19.41 10.38 13.80
N LYS A 114 18.82 11.56 14.03
CA LYS A 114 17.52 11.67 14.71
C LYS A 114 16.39 11.01 13.91
N LEU A 115 16.40 11.07 12.58
CA LEU A 115 15.44 10.33 11.75
C LEU A 115 15.61 8.82 11.91
N MET A 116 16.85 8.33 11.85
CA MET A 116 17.14 6.90 12.05
C MET A 116 16.67 6.44 13.44
N ASP A 117 16.95 7.23 14.47
CA ASP A 117 16.52 6.94 15.84
C ASP A 117 15.00 6.99 15.99
N TYR A 118 14.33 7.93 15.31
CA TYR A 118 12.87 7.99 15.25
C TYR A 118 12.29 6.70 14.67
N VAL A 119 12.75 6.28 13.48
CA VAL A 119 12.27 5.05 12.82
C VAL A 119 12.41 3.85 13.74
N LYS A 120 13.56 3.69 14.40
CA LYS A 120 13.79 2.63 15.39
C LYS A 120 12.82 2.68 16.57
N LYS A 121 12.57 3.87 17.13
CA LYS A 121 11.68 4.04 18.30
C LYS A 121 10.21 3.86 17.93
N SER A 122 9.81 4.29 16.74
CA SER A 122 8.44 4.21 16.24
C SER A 122 8.05 2.81 15.76
N GLU A 123 9.00 1.87 15.72
CA GLU A 123 8.80 0.49 15.27
C GLU A 123 7.58 -0.15 15.94
N ALA A 124 7.45 0.02 17.26
CA ALA A 124 6.33 -0.53 18.01
C ALA A 124 4.97 -0.02 17.53
N ARG A 125 4.86 1.22 17.04
CA ARG A 125 3.58 1.85 16.65
C ARG A 125 3.33 1.79 15.15
N LEU A 126 4.38 2.04 14.35
CA LEU A 126 4.31 2.29 12.91
C LEU A 126 5.06 1.24 12.09
N GLY A 127 5.63 0.22 12.72
CA GLY A 127 6.46 -0.78 12.05
C GLY A 127 5.77 -1.41 10.85
N GLU A 128 4.43 -1.52 10.90
CA GLU A 128 3.64 -2.06 9.80
C GLU A 128 3.56 -1.20 8.58
N HIS A 129 3.32 0.08 8.81
CA HIS A 129 3.31 1.05 7.75
C HIS A 129 4.73 1.22 7.19
N PHE A 130 5.78 1.11 8.03
CA PHE A 130 7.18 1.34 7.64
C PHE A 130 7.86 0.16 6.94
N ARG A 131 7.22 -1.00 6.88
CA ARG A 131 7.65 -2.09 5.99
C ARG A 131 7.57 -1.70 4.51
N LEU A 132 6.69 -0.76 4.16
CA LEU A 132 6.50 -0.31 2.78
C LEU A 132 7.50 0.80 2.42
N PRO A 133 8.32 0.63 1.36
CA PRO A 133 9.32 1.64 0.97
C PRO A 133 8.73 3.02 0.70
N LEU A 134 7.55 3.09 0.08
CA LEU A 134 6.87 4.36 -0.18
C LEU A 134 6.59 5.13 1.12
N ASN A 135 6.11 4.46 2.16
CA ASN A 135 5.81 5.12 3.43
C ASN A 135 7.09 5.63 4.10
N LEU A 136 8.21 4.91 4.03
CA LEU A 136 9.49 5.42 4.51
C LEU A 136 10.00 6.61 3.69
N THR A 137 9.78 6.60 2.38
CA THR A 137 10.09 7.73 1.50
C THR A 137 9.29 8.97 1.91
N LEU A 138 7.96 8.82 2.05
CA LEU A 138 7.08 9.90 2.50
C LEU A 138 7.46 10.40 3.89
N LEU A 139 7.73 9.51 4.84
CA LEU A 139 8.23 9.87 6.18
C LEU A 139 9.52 10.70 6.11
N THR A 140 10.45 10.31 5.23
CA THR A 140 11.73 11.01 5.05
C THR A 140 11.51 12.41 4.46
N TYR A 141 10.57 12.55 3.52
CA TYR A 141 10.14 13.85 3.01
C TYR A 141 9.49 14.72 4.09
N LEU A 142 8.61 14.15 4.91
CA LEU A 142 7.99 14.85 6.02
C LEU A 142 9.05 15.31 7.02
N TRP A 143 10.00 14.43 7.39
CA TRP A 143 11.10 14.76 8.28
C TRP A 143 11.95 15.91 7.75
N ALA A 144 12.33 15.86 6.47
CA ALA A 144 13.15 16.89 5.84
C ALA A 144 12.48 18.28 5.89
N ALA A 145 11.16 18.30 5.82
CA ALA A 145 10.37 19.51 5.69
C ALA A 145 9.82 20.06 7.01
N SER A 146 9.39 19.17 7.90
CA SER A 146 8.63 19.44 9.12
C SER A 146 8.83 18.28 10.12
N PRO A 147 10.02 18.17 10.75
CA PRO A 147 10.34 17.05 11.64
C PRO A 147 9.43 16.94 12.87
N GLU A 148 8.83 18.05 13.29
CA GLU A 148 7.84 18.10 14.37
C GLU A 148 6.57 17.29 14.06
N ASP A 149 6.14 17.29 12.81
CA ASP A 149 4.90 16.64 12.35
C ASP A 149 5.02 15.13 12.29
N VAL A 150 6.24 14.61 12.23
CA VAL A 150 6.49 13.17 12.16
C VAL A 150 5.94 12.44 13.38
N ASN A 151 5.94 13.08 14.56
CA ASN A 151 5.47 12.46 15.79
C ASN A 151 3.94 12.28 15.84
N SER A 152 3.18 13.10 15.11
CA SER A 152 1.71 13.00 15.07
C SER A 152 1.24 11.83 14.22
N VAL A 153 2.06 11.36 13.27
CA VAL A 153 1.68 10.27 12.35
C VAL A 153 1.48 8.96 13.12
N THR A 154 0.33 8.35 12.93
CA THR A 154 -0.04 7.09 13.57
C THR A 154 -0.47 5.97 12.61
N THR A 155 -0.86 6.31 11.38
CA THR A 155 -1.29 5.36 10.34
C THR A 155 -0.66 5.71 8.99
N ALA A 156 -0.83 4.84 7.98
CA ALA A 156 -0.36 5.17 6.63
C ALA A 156 -1.17 6.33 6.02
N THR A 157 -2.49 6.35 6.19
CA THR A 157 -3.35 7.42 5.64
C THR A 157 -3.06 8.75 6.31
N HIS A 158 -2.80 8.77 7.62
CA HIS A 158 -2.37 9.98 8.31
C HIS A 158 -1.04 10.50 7.73
N LEU A 159 -0.09 9.62 7.40
CA LEU A 159 1.14 10.04 6.72
C LEU A 159 0.87 10.70 5.36
N PHE A 160 -0.05 10.14 4.57
CA PHE A 160 -0.45 10.72 3.27
C PHE A 160 -1.11 12.09 3.45
N LEU A 161 -1.99 12.24 4.45
CA LEU A 161 -2.61 13.51 4.83
C LEU A 161 -1.55 14.57 5.16
N ARG A 162 -0.59 14.28 6.05
CA ARG A 162 0.46 15.24 6.43
C ARG A 162 1.33 15.64 5.24
N ILE A 163 1.65 14.70 4.35
CA ILE A 163 2.39 15.03 3.12
C ILE A 163 1.57 15.93 2.20
N LEU A 164 0.28 15.63 2.01
CA LEU A 164 -0.59 16.45 1.18
C LEU A 164 -0.72 17.87 1.74
N GLU A 165 -0.93 18.02 3.04
CA GLU A 165 -0.97 19.32 3.73
C GLU A 165 0.34 20.10 3.55
N LEU A 166 1.48 19.43 3.65
CA LEU A 166 2.78 20.02 3.41
C LEU A 166 2.93 20.51 1.97
N ILE A 167 2.51 19.71 0.98
CA ILE A 167 2.53 20.08 -0.44
C ILE A 167 1.63 21.31 -0.66
N LYS A 168 0.40 21.29 -0.14
CA LYS A 168 -0.55 22.41 -0.20
C LYS A 168 0.07 23.67 0.39
N LYS A 169 0.59 23.62 1.62
CA LYS A 169 1.21 24.76 2.30
C LYS A 169 2.39 25.35 1.52
N ARG A 170 3.27 24.50 0.98
CA ARG A 170 4.41 24.94 0.15
C ARG A 170 3.95 25.59 -1.15
N LEU A 171 2.92 25.03 -1.79
CA LEU A 171 2.33 25.58 -3.00
C LEU A 171 1.69 26.95 -2.72
N VAL A 172 0.86 27.05 -1.68
CA VAL A 172 0.21 28.30 -1.27
C VAL A 172 1.24 29.39 -1.02
N ASN A 173 2.28 29.12 -0.21
CA ASN A 173 3.33 30.10 0.07
C ASN A 173 3.99 30.64 -1.22
N ARG A 174 4.32 29.74 -2.16
CA ARG A 174 4.92 30.12 -3.44
C ARG A 174 3.96 30.93 -4.32
N LEU A 175 2.67 30.63 -4.27
CA LEU A 175 1.65 31.32 -5.05
C LEU A 175 1.31 32.70 -4.46
N VAL A 176 1.27 32.83 -3.13
CA VAL A 176 1.09 34.12 -2.43
C VAL A 176 2.17 35.11 -2.87
N ASP A 177 3.44 34.70 -2.87
CA ASP A 177 4.57 35.54 -3.30
C ASP A 177 4.47 35.95 -4.77
N LYS A 178 3.88 35.09 -5.61
CA LYS A 178 3.82 35.29 -7.06
C LYS A 178 2.60 36.09 -7.52
N LEU A 179 1.45 35.85 -6.89
CA LEU A 179 0.17 36.41 -7.26
C LEU A 179 -0.20 37.65 -6.42
N TYR A 180 0.53 37.93 -5.33
CA TYR A 180 0.28 39.05 -4.43
C TYR A 180 -1.14 39.03 -3.80
N CYS A 181 -1.67 37.83 -3.54
CA CYS A 181 -2.95 37.60 -2.88
C CYS A 181 -2.76 37.23 -1.39
N SER A 182 -3.84 37.23 -0.62
CA SER A 182 -3.77 36.77 0.77
C SER A 182 -3.53 35.26 0.87
N TRP A 183 -2.91 34.81 1.96
CA TRP A 183 -2.66 33.38 2.17
C TRP A 183 -3.96 32.57 2.24
N ASP A 184 -4.95 33.08 2.95
CA ASP A 184 -6.26 32.40 3.13
C ASP A 184 -6.98 32.24 1.78
N GLU A 185 -7.01 33.28 0.95
CA GLU A 185 -7.63 33.23 -0.38
C GLU A 185 -6.97 32.18 -1.29
N ILE A 186 -5.64 32.15 -1.34
CA ILE A 186 -4.93 31.15 -2.15
C ILE A 186 -5.11 29.75 -1.56
N SER A 187 -5.14 29.62 -0.24
CA SER A 187 -5.41 28.34 0.42
C SER A 187 -6.81 27.79 0.08
N ASP A 188 -7.82 28.66 0.08
CA ASP A 188 -9.19 28.30 -0.33
C ASP A 188 -9.24 27.90 -1.80
N HIS A 189 -8.62 28.68 -2.69
CA HIS A 189 -8.53 28.34 -4.12
C HIS A 189 -7.80 27.01 -4.36
N VAL A 190 -6.69 26.74 -3.66
CA VAL A 190 -5.98 25.45 -3.75
C VAL A 190 -6.88 24.32 -3.28
N THR A 191 -7.63 24.51 -2.20
CA THR A 191 -8.59 23.51 -1.69
C THR A 191 -9.68 23.22 -2.72
N GLU A 192 -10.27 24.25 -3.31
CA GLU A 192 -11.27 24.11 -4.37
C GLU A 192 -10.74 23.42 -5.64
N TYR A 193 -9.47 23.65 -6.01
CA TYR A 193 -8.83 22.91 -7.09
C TYR A 193 -8.69 21.42 -6.75
N MET A 194 -8.28 21.13 -5.51
CA MET A 194 -8.04 19.76 -5.07
C MET A 194 -9.31 18.91 -5.06
N GLU A 195 -10.47 19.49 -4.76
CA GLU A 195 -11.74 18.77 -4.87
C GLU A 195 -12.00 18.23 -6.29
N VAL A 196 -11.70 19.04 -7.31
CA VAL A 196 -11.81 18.60 -8.71
C VAL A 196 -10.75 17.54 -9.01
N LEU A 197 -9.53 17.68 -8.49
CA LEU A 197 -8.49 16.67 -8.68
C LEU A 197 -8.87 15.32 -8.04
N TYR A 198 -9.50 15.33 -6.87
CA TYR A 198 -9.95 14.11 -6.19
C TYR A 198 -11.05 13.41 -7.00
N GLU A 199 -12.05 14.16 -7.46
CA GLU A 199 -13.11 13.65 -8.34
C GLU A 199 -12.50 12.99 -9.59
N LYS A 200 -11.59 13.68 -10.28
CA LYS A 200 -10.95 13.13 -11.49
C LYS A 200 -10.03 11.95 -11.19
N SER A 201 -9.32 11.95 -10.06
CA SER A 201 -8.52 10.79 -9.64
C SER A 201 -9.39 9.56 -9.45
N PHE A 202 -10.58 9.73 -8.87
CA PHE A 202 -11.55 8.65 -8.72
C PHE A 202 -12.08 8.14 -10.08
N GLU A 203 -12.44 9.03 -11.00
CA GLU A 203 -12.87 8.67 -12.37
C GLU A 203 -11.81 7.86 -13.13
N GLU A 204 -10.54 8.26 -13.04
CA GLU A 204 -9.47 7.56 -13.75
C GLU A 204 -9.17 6.18 -13.12
N ILE A 205 -9.29 6.02 -11.79
CA ILE A 205 -9.20 4.68 -11.18
C ILE A 205 -10.31 3.75 -11.68
N ILE A 206 -11.53 4.25 -11.85
CA ILE A 206 -12.62 3.44 -12.45
C ILE A 206 -12.24 2.97 -13.85
N ASN A 207 -11.51 3.80 -14.60
CA ASN A 207 -11.09 3.51 -15.97
C ASN A 207 -9.75 2.76 -16.07
N ASP A 208 -9.22 2.21 -14.97
CA ASP A 208 -7.93 1.53 -14.89
C ASP A 208 -6.76 2.38 -15.44
N SER A 209 -6.77 3.69 -15.16
CA SER A 209 -5.77 4.64 -15.63
C SER A 209 -5.08 5.37 -14.47
N LEU A 210 -3.75 5.47 -14.56
CA LEU A 210 -2.95 6.37 -13.72
C LEU A 210 -2.68 7.73 -14.37
N GLN A 211 -3.07 7.87 -15.64
CA GLN A 211 -2.96 9.08 -16.43
C GLN A 211 -4.32 9.77 -16.47
N LEU A 212 -4.34 11.09 -16.29
CA LEU A 212 -5.56 11.86 -16.47
C LEU A 212 -5.95 11.88 -17.96
N SER A 213 -7.23 11.62 -18.23
CA SER A 213 -7.82 11.79 -19.54
C SER A 213 -7.82 13.26 -19.97
N GLU A 214 -7.94 13.50 -21.28
CA GLU A 214 -8.01 14.87 -21.80
C GLU A 214 -9.18 15.66 -21.20
N SER A 215 -10.33 15.02 -20.99
CA SER A 215 -11.48 15.62 -20.30
C SER A 215 -11.16 16.03 -18.86
N SER A 216 -10.48 15.17 -18.10
CA SER A 216 -10.04 15.45 -16.73
C SER A 216 -9.06 16.62 -16.69
N GLU A 217 -8.09 16.66 -17.61
CA GLU A 217 -7.15 17.77 -17.72
C GLU A 217 -7.85 19.09 -18.08
N GLN A 218 -8.80 19.06 -19.02
CA GLN A 218 -9.57 20.24 -19.40
C GLN A 218 -10.42 20.76 -18.24
N ALA A 219 -11.00 19.88 -17.42
CA ALA A 219 -11.72 20.25 -16.20
C ALA A 219 -10.81 20.97 -15.20
N LEU A 220 -9.61 20.45 -14.95
CA LEU A 220 -8.61 21.07 -14.08
C LEU A 220 -8.11 22.41 -14.63
N LYS A 221 -7.87 22.53 -15.95
CA LYS A 221 -7.51 23.79 -16.63
C LYS A 221 -8.62 24.82 -16.46
N LYS A 222 -9.87 24.42 -16.64
CA LYS A 222 -11.04 25.30 -16.46
C LYS A 222 -11.15 25.78 -15.01
N LYS A 223 -10.96 24.89 -14.03
CA LYS A 223 -10.98 25.23 -12.60
C LYS A 223 -9.85 26.19 -12.24
N CYS A 224 -8.62 25.95 -12.71
CA CYS A 224 -7.50 26.88 -12.54
C CYS A 224 -7.81 28.25 -13.11
N LYS A 225 -8.37 28.32 -14.34
CA LYS A 225 -8.75 29.60 -14.96
C LYS A 225 -9.80 30.36 -14.15
N ALA A 226 -10.78 29.66 -13.58
CA ALA A 226 -11.83 30.26 -12.77
C ALA A 226 -11.31 30.81 -11.43
N LEU A 227 -10.29 30.17 -10.87
CA LEU A 227 -9.64 30.55 -9.60
C LEU A 227 -8.40 31.44 -9.80
N GLU A 228 -8.12 31.84 -11.04
CA GLU A 228 -6.94 32.61 -11.43
C GLU A 228 -5.60 31.97 -11.02
N LEU A 229 -5.56 30.63 -10.94
CA LEU A 229 -4.38 29.85 -10.57
C LEU A 229 -3.55 29.40 -11.79
N PRO A 230 -2.21 29.35 -11.67
CA PRO A 230 -1.33 28.87 -12.74
C PRO A 230 -1.39 27.34 -12.89
N PHE A 231 -2.08 26.86 -13.93
CA PHE A 231 -2.31 25.43 -14.17
C PHE A 231 -1.04 24.55 -14.09
N GLN A 232 0.08 24.95 -14.72
CA GLN A 232 1.29 24.13 -14.70
C GLN A 232 1.88 23.94 -13.31
N GLU A 233 1.88 24.99 -12.48
CA GLU A 233 2.39 24.90 -11.10
C GLU A 233 1.44 24.12 -10.20
N MET A 234 0.12 24.27 -10.41
CA MET A 234 -0.90 23.49 -9.72
C MET A 234 -0.75 22.00 -10.03
N SER A 235 -0.68 21.63 -11.31
CA SER A 235 -0.56 20.22 -11.70
C SER A 235 0.78 19.62 -11.28
N ALA A 236 1.89 20.33 -11.44
CA ALA A 236 3.22 19.84 -11.06
C ALA A 236 3.42 19.68 -9.54
N ALA A 237 2.57 20.27 -8.70
CA ALA A 237 2.63 20.08 -7.26
C ALA A 237 2.12 18.71 -6.82
N PHE A 238 1.15 18.13 -7.55
CA PHE A 238 0.46 16.90 -7.15
C PHE A 238 0.63 15.74 -8.15
N MET A 239 1.03 16.03 -9.40
CA MET A 239 1.13 15.08 -10.49
C MET A 239 2.49 15.18 -11.19
N ASN A 240 2.92 14.08 -11.82
CA ASN A 240 4.01 14.10 -12.78
C ASN A 240 3.51 14.73 -14.09
N VAL A 241 4.26 15.72 -14.57
CA VAL A 241 3.95 16.44 -15.80
C VAL A 241 4.94 16.03 -16.88
N THR A 242 4.46 15.35 -17.92
CA THR A 242 5.26 15.04 -19.11
C THR A 242 4.77 15.85 -20.30
N ARG A 243 5.66 16.03 -21.29
CA ARG A 243 5.33 16.69 -22.56
C ARG A 243 5.68 15.74 -23.68
N GLU A 244 4.69 15.41 -24.51
CA GLU A 244 4.88 14.57 -25.68
C GLU A 244 4.63 15.36 -26.96
N TRP A 245 5.44 15.08 -27.97
CA TRP A 245 5.26 15.68 -29.29
C TRP A 245 4.21 14.89 -30.07
N THR A 246 3.09 15.54 -30.38
CA THR A 246 2.01 14.99 -31.20
C THR A 246 1.97 15.66 -32.57
N ALA A 247 1.17 15.13 -33.49
CA ALA A 247 0.94 15.77 -34.79
C ALA A 247 0.38 17.21 -34.68
N GLY A 248 -0.27 17.54 -33.55
CA GLY A 248 -0.79 18.88 -33.24
C GLY A 248 0.16 19.76 -32.42
N GLY A 249 1.40 19.32 -32.17
CA GLY A 249 2.37 20.00 -31.30
C GLY A 249 2.53 19.33 -29.93
N TYR A 250 3.06 20.06 -28.96
CA TYR A 250 3.26 19.52 -27.61
C TYR A 250 1.93 19.30 -26.87
N ALA A 251 1.64 18.05 -26.53
CA ALA A 251 0.60 17.70 -25.57
C ALA A 251 1.23 17.56 -24.18
N LEU A 252 0.53 18.06 -23.17
CA LEU A 252 0.89 17.88 -21.77
C LEU A 252 0.13 16.66 -21.26
N HIS A 253 0.79 15.80 -20.50
CA HIS A 253 0.17 14.63 -19.88
C HIS A 253 0.42 14.66 -18.37
N LEU A 254 -0.66 14.46 -17.61
CA LEU A 254 -0.62 14.38 -16.17
C LEU A 254 -0.75 12.93 -15.72
N THR A 255 0.27 12.43 -15.01
CA THR A 255 0.29 11.07 -14.46
C THR A 255 0.46 11.12 -12.95
N ALA A 256 -0.21 10.23 -12.22
CA ALA A 256 -0.01 10.15 -10.78
C ALA A 256 1.44 9.75 -10.45
N PRO A 257 2.07 10.32 -9.42
CA PRO A 257 3.45 9.93 -9.06
C PRO A 257 3.55 8.49 -8.58
N HIS A 258 2.46 7.95 -8.03
CA HIS A 258 2.33 6.57 -7.61
C HIS A 258 0.86 6.18 -7.51
N LYS A 259 0.51 4.93 -7.82
CA LYS A 259 -0.87 4.42 -7.75
C LYS A 259 -1.54 4.65 -6.39
N SER A 260 -0.83 4.40 -5.28
CA SER A 260 -1.36 4.67 -3.93
C SER A 260 -1.68 6.14 -3.65
N ILE A 261 -0.99 7.10 -4.28
CA ILE A 261 -1.34 8.52 -4.14
C ILE A 261 -2.67 8.80 -4.85
N MET A 262 -2.87 8.20 -6.02
CA MET A 262 -4.12 8.30 -6.75
C MET A 262 -5.28 7.62 -6.00
N GLU A 263 -5.03 6.45 -5.41
CA GLU A 263 -5.99 5.73 -4.56
C GLU A 263 -6.37 6.55 -3.32
N PHE A 264 -5.41 7.27 -2.74
CA PHE A 264 -5.65 8.20 -1.64
C PHE A 264 -6.51 9.40 -2.08
N PHE A 265 -6.22 10.03 -3.23
CA PHE A 265 -7.06 11.11 -3.78
C PHE A 265 -8.49 10.64 -4.11
N ALA A 266 -8.63 9.42 -4.61
CA ALA A 266 -9.93 8.81 -4.81
C ALA A 266 -10.69 8.58 -3.49
N ALA A 267 -9.99 8.21 -2.41
CA ALA A 267 -10.59 8.07 -1.08
C ALA A 267 -11.02 9.42 -0.50
N GLU A 268 -10.22 10.47 -0.68
CA GLU A 268 -10.54 11.86 -0.31
C GLU A 268 -11.82 12.36 -1.01
N TRP A 269 -12.04 11.98 -2.27
CA TRP A 269 -13.29 12.30 -2.96
C TRP A 269 -14.51 11.68 -2.27
N ILE A 270 -14.47 10.37 -2.02
CA ILE A 270 -15.56 9.65 -1.35
C ILE A 270 -15.81 10.25 0.04
N HIS A 271 -14.75 10.50 0.80
CA HIS A 271 -14.81 11.13 2.12
C HIS A 271 -15.47 12.51 2.04
N THR A 272 -15.05 13.36 1.10
CA THR A 272 -15.65 14.69 0.88
C THR A 272 -17.15 14.57 0.57
N CYS A 273 -17.54 13.61 -0.26
CA CYS A 273 -18.96 13.36 -0.59
C CYS A 273 -19.78 12.95 0.65
N LEU A 274 -19.23 12.10 1.52
CA LEU A 274 -19.86 11.71 2.78
C LEU A 274 -19.99 12.88 3.75
N MET A 275 -18.92 13.65 3.95
CA MET A 275 -18.93 14.76 4.91
C MET A 275 -19.87 15.90 4.49
N ARG A 276 -20.06 16.13 3.18
CA ARG A 276 -20.98 17.15 2.66
C ARG A 276 -22.45 16.74 2.70
N ASN A 277 -22.72 15.45 2.52
CA ASN A 277 -24.06 14.92 2.39
C ASN A 277 -24.31 13.87 3.47
N GLY A 278 -24.63 14.30 4.70
CA GLY A 278 -24.90 13.39 5.82
C GLY A 278 -26.03 12.37 5.60
N ALA A 279 -26.76 12.45 4.48
CA ALA A 279 -27.78 11.50 4.06
C ALA A 279 -27.32 10.49 2.97
N LYS A 280 -26.16 10.69 2.33
CA LYS A 280 -25.64 9.75 1.32
C LYS A 280 -24.82 8.66 2.00
N THR A 281 -25.10 7.41 1.67
CA THR A 281 -24.30 6.27 2.13
C THR A 281 -23.12 6.01 1.17
N LEU A 282 -22.10 5.26 1.60
CA LEU A 282 -20.98 4.87 0.74
C LEU A 282 -21.45 4.15 -0.52
N LYS A 283 -22.43 3.27 -0.37
CA LYS A 283 -23.06 2.54 -1.46
C LYS A 283 -23.72 3.48 -2.46
N ASN A 284 -24.43 4.52 -2.01
CA ASN A 284 -25.01 5.51 -2.93
C ASN A 284 -23.92 6.22 -3.75
N ILE A 285 -22.80 6.58 -3.11
CA ILE A 285 -21.69 7.23 -3.80
C ILE A 285 -21.09 6.28 -4.86
N LEU A 286 -20.84 5.02 -4.51
CA LEU A 286 -20.30 4.04 -5.46
C LEU A 286 -21.28 3.71 -6.60
N GLU A 287 -22.59 3.63 -6.31
CA GLU A 287 -23.64 3.40 -7.32
C GLU A 287 -23.78 4.58 -8.30
N GLU A 288 -23.80 5.82 -7.80
CA GLU A 288 -23.83 7.04 -8.63
C GLU A 288 -22.63 7.09 -9.59
N LEU A 289 -21.50 6.56 -9.14
CA LEU A 289 -20.26 6.53 -9.90
C LEU A 289 -20.11 5.28 -10.78
N LYS A 290 -21.17 4.47 -10.88
CA LYS A 290 -21.25 3.27 -11.73
C LYS A 290 -20.15 2.24 -11.44
N CYS A 291 -19.70 2.18 -10.19
CA CYS A 291 -18.82 1.11 -9.73
C CYS A 291 -19.63 -0.19 -9.68
N ASP A 292 -19.32 -1.15 -10.56
CA ASP A 292 -19.96 -2.46 -10.52
C ASP A 292 -19.40 -3.30 -9.36
N GLU A 293 -20.17 -4.27 -8.84
CA GLU A 293 -19.69 -5.12 -7.75
C GLU A 293 -18.47 -5.96 -8.16
N SER A 294 -18.33 -6.27 -9.46
CA SER A 294 -17.20 -7.02 -10.02
C SER A 294 -15.87 -6.25 -10.01
N SER A 295 -15.90 -4.93 -9.92
CA SER A 295 -14.71 -4.06 -9.89
C SER A 295 -14.30 -3.70 -8.46
N LEU A 296 -15.10 -4.03 -7.45
CA LEU A 296 -14.79 -3.81 -6.03
C LEU A 296 -13.38 -4.25 -5.60
N PRO A 297 -12.84 -5.41 -6.04
CA PRO A 297 -11.47 -5.81 -5.71
C PRO A 297 -10.39 -4.79 -6.06
N LYS A 298 -10.62 -3.96 -7.08
CA LYS A 298 -9.67 -2.91 -7.52
C LYS A 298 -9.61 -1.74 -6.55
N TYR A 299 -10.70 -1.46 -5.83
CA TYR A 299 -10.81 -0.31 -4.92
C TYR A 299 -10.47 -0.65 -3.47
N GLN A 300 -9.94 -1.85 -3.18
CA GLN A 300 -9.56 -2.24 -1.82
C GLN A 300 -8.67 -1.21 -1.11
N ASN A 301 -7.66 -0.67 -1.81
CA ASN A 301 -6.78 0.35 -1.23
C ASN A 301 -7.48 1.70 -1.06
N VAL A 302 -8.43 2.04 -1.94
CA VAL A 302 -9.26 3.25 -1.78
C VAL A 302 -10.10 3.12 -0.50
N LEU A 303 -10.72 1.94 -0.28
CA LEU A 303 -11.49 1.65 0.93
C LEU A 303 -10.61 1.60 2.20
N LEU A 304 -9.37 1.12 2.08
CA LEU A 304 -8.39 1.16 3.18
C LEU A 304 -8.07 2.61 3.57
N HIS A 305 -7.74 3.47 2.61
CA HIS A 305 -7.49 4.89 2.88
C HIS A 305 -8.72 5.59 3.43
N LEU A 306 -9.90 5.29 2.90
CA LEU A 306 -11.15 5.81 3.43
C LEU A 306 -11.36 5.43 4.91
N CYS A 307 -10.98 4.21 5.31
CA CYS A 307 -11.02 3.79 6.71
C CYS A 307 -10.18 4.72 7.60
N GLY A 308 -8.94 5.00 7.18
CA GLY A 308 -8.06 5.94 7.87
C GLY A 308 -8.62 7.37 7.88
N LEU A 309 -9.14 7.87 6.76
CA LEU A 309 -9.73 9.22 6.68
C LEU A 309 -10.94 9.39 7.62
N LEU A 310 -11.80 8.38 7.72
CA LEU A 310 -12.94 8.39 8.63
C LEU A 310 -12.52 8.33 10.09
N HIS A 311 -11.42 7.63 10.39
CA HIS A 311 -10.81 7.61 11.73
C HIS A 311 -10.26 8.98 12.13
N GLU A 312 -9.51 9.63 11.25
CA GLU A 312 -8.91 10.96 11.50
C GLU A 312 -9.96 12.05 11.73
N ASN A 313 -11.15 11.94 11.10
CA ASN A 313 -12.29 12.83 11.37
C ASN A 313 -12.96 12.59 12.74
N GLY A 314 -12.53 11.56 13.48
CA GLY A 314 -12.98 11.24 14.82
C GLY A 314 -13.70 9.89 14.90
N LYS A 315 -13.58 9.24 16.07
CA LYS A 315 -14.10 7.89 16.33
C LYS A 315 -15.59 7.71 15.96
N CYS A 316 -16.43 8.70 16.28
CA CYS A 316 -17.87 8.65 15.97
C CYS A 316 -18.15 8.57 14.47
N THR A 317 -17.32 9.18 13.62
CA THR A 317 -17.50 9.20 12.16
C THR A 317 -17.16 7.85 11.55
N LEU A 318 -16.05 7.23 11.97
CA LEU A 318 -15.73 5.86 11.57
C LEU A 318 -16.82 4.88 11.99
N ASP A 319 -17.27 4.94 13.25
CA ASP A 319 -18.30 4.04 13.79
C ASP A 319 -19.62 4.13 13.00
N GLN A 320 -20.00 5.32 12.52
CA GLN A 320 -21.21 5.53 11.71
C GLN A 320 -21.17 4.82 10.35
N HIS A 321 -19.99 4.73 9.73
CA HIS A 321 -19.82 4.16 8.40
C HIS A 321 -19.18 2.75 8.41
N ALA A 322 -18.79 2.26 9.58
CA ALA A 322 -18.02 1.02 9.74
C ALA A 322 -18.72 -0.20 9.13
N GLU A 323 -20.02 -0.37 9.35
CA GLU A 323 -20.76 -1.53 8.84
C GLU A 323 -20.77 -1.57 7.31
N GLU A 324 -21.07 -0.44 6.67
CA GLU A 324 -21.11 -0.33 5.22
C GLU A 324 -19.72 -0.50 4.60
N LEU A 325 -18.70 0.13 5.19
CA LEU A 325 -17.30 0.01 4.77
C LEU A 325 -16.84 -1.45 4.81
N VAL A 326 -17.08 -2.16 5.93
CA VAL A 326 -16.69 -3.55 6.09
C VAL A 326 -17.49 -4.46 5.14
N GLN A 327 -18.77 -4.17 4.86
CA GLN A 327 -19.55 -4.88 3.84
C GLN A 327 -18.94 -4.72 2.43
N LEU A 328 -18.55 -3.51 2.03
CA LEU A 328 -17.90 -3.25 0.75
C LEU A 328 -16.55 -3.98 0.64
N LEU A 329 -15.74 -3.92 1.69
CA LEU A 329 -14.48 -4.66 1.77
C LEU A 329 -14.71 -6.17 1.67
N THR A 330 -15.78 -6.70 2.24
CA THR A 330 -16.13 -8.12 2.10
C THR A 330 -16.44 -8.48 0.65
N LYS A 331 -17.24 -7.66 -0.03
CA LYS A 331 -17.59 -7.85 -1.45
C LYS A 331 -16.39 -7.67 -2.37
N SER A 332 -15.42 -6.86 -1.98
CA SER A 332 -14.15 -6.72 -2.71
C SER A 332 -13.22 -7.94 -2.58
N GLU A 333 -13.64 -9.01 -1.90
CA GLU A 333 -12.87 -10.25 -1.69
C GLU A 333 -11.58 -10.07 -0.88
N THR A 334 -11.62 -9.19 0.13
CA THR A 334 -10.52 -8.90 1.05
C THR A 334 -9.94 -10.17 1.68
N THR A 335 -8.62 -10.31 1.62
CA THR A 335 -7.88 -11.44 2.20
C THR A 335 -7.67 -11.27 3.70
N GLU A 336 -7.37 -12.36 4.41
CA GLU A 336 -7.07 -12.34 5.86
C GLU A 336 -6.00 -11.32 6.25
N GLN A 337 -4.97 -11.15 5.44
CA GLN A 337 -3.89 -10.19 5.74
C GLN A 337 -4.36 -8.74 5.61
N GLN A 338 -5.19 -8.47 4.59
CA GLN A 338 -5.74 -7.14 4.38
C GLN A 338 -6.74 -6.77 5.49
N TRP A 339 -7.47 -7.73 6.03
CA TRP A 339 -8.29 -7.49 7.23
C TRP A 339 -7.46 -6.99 8.41
N LEU A 340 -6.26 -7.54 8.62
CA LEU A 340 -5.33 -7.07 9.66
C LEU A 340 -4.74 -5.70 9.32
N ASP A 341 -4.48 -5.41 8.04
CA ASP A 341 -4.05 -4.08 7.58
C ASP A 341 -5.14 -3.02 7.88
N ILE A 342 -6.43 -3.34 7.66
CA ILE A 342 -7.56 -2.43 7.97
C ILE A 342 -7.71 -2.20 9.48
N ILE A 343 -7.51 -3.24 10.30
CA ILE A 343 -7.51 -3.08 11.76
C ILE A 343 -6.37 -2.17 12.22
N ALA A 344 -5.17 -2.34 11.66
CA ALA A 344 -4.04 -1.46 11.96
C ALA A 344 -4.31 -0.02 11.53
N GLU A 345 -4.86 0.17 10.33
CA GLU A 345 -5.18 1.48 9.76
C GLU A 345 -6.29 2.23 10.52
N SER A 346 -7.18 1.51 11.19
CA SER A 346 -8.20 2.07 12.09
C SER A 346 -7.73 2.20 13.55
N GLU A 347 -6.43 2.05 13.79
CA GLU A 347 -5.82 2.04 15.13
C GLU A 347 -6.51 1.08 16.12
N CYS A 348 -6.90 -0.10 15.62
CA CYS A 348 -7.66 -1.09 16.38
C CYS A 348 -9.01 -0.55 16.92
N ASN A 349 -9.72 0.26 16.13
CA ASN A 349 -11.08 0.70 16.47
C ASN A 349 -11.99 -0.52 16.77
N GLU A 350 -12.57 -0.53 17.97
CA GLU A 350 -13.40 -1.62 18.49
C GLU A 350 -14.56 -2.03 17.55
N THR A 351 -15.24 -1.06 16.94
CA THR A 351 -16.36 -1.32 16.02
C THR A 351 -15.86 -2.06 14.77
N ILE A 352 -14.77 -1.59 14.18
CA ILE A 352 -14.12 -2.22 13.03
C ILE A 352 -13.62 -3.62 13.39
N VAL A 353 -12.92 -3.78 14.51
CA VAL A 353 -12.41 -5.08 14.98
C VAL A 353 -13.56 -6.08 15.14
N LYS A 354 -14.64 -5.67 15.82
CA LYS A 354 -15.84 -6.51 16.03
C LYS A 354 -16.52 -6.89 14.73
N LEU A 355 -16.60 -5.97 13.77
CA LEU A 355 -17.15 -6.25 12.44
C LEU A 355 -16.23 -7.16 11.63
N ILE A 356 -14.91 -7.04 11.74
CA ILE A 356 -13.97 -7.87 10.97
C ILE A 356 -13.85 -9.28 11.55
N ALA A 357 -13.98 -9.48 12.87
CA ALA A 357 -13.77 -10.78 13.51
C ALA A 357 -14.54 -11.96 12.88
N PRO A 358 -15.83 -11.85 12.52
CA PRO A 358 -16.57 -12.92 11.84
C PRO A 358 -16.07 -13.26 10.42
N ARG A 359 -15.22 -12.42 9.83
CA ARG A 359 -14.69 -12.55 8.46
C ARG A 359 -13.30 -13.17 8.42
N ILE A 360 -12.64 -13.30 9.57
CA ILE A 360 -11.45 -14.14 9.70
C ILE A 360 -11.90 -15.58 9.48
N GLY A 361 -11.16 -16.32 8.65
CA GLY A 361 -11.47 -17.70 8.33
C GLY A 361 -11.39 -18.62 9.55
N THR A 362 -11.40 -19.92 9.30
CA THR A 362 -11.30 -20.94 10.36
C THR A 362 -9.95 -20.94 11.07
N LYS A 363 -8.97 -20.17 10.62
CA LYS A 363 -7.61 -20.09 11.17
C LYS A 363 -7.07 -18.67 10.99
N LEU A 364 -6.51 -18.08 12.04
CA LEU A 364 -5.86 -16.78 11.96
C LEU A 364 -4.40 -16.94 11.58
N ILE A 365 -3.97 -16.32 10.48
CA ILE A 365 -2.57 -16.28 10.05
C ILE A 365 -1.96 -14.92 10.41
N VAL A 366 -0.99 -14.93 11.32
CA VAL A 366 -0.28 -13.74 11.80
C VAL A 366 1.14 -13.73 11.24
N ARG A 367 1.58 -12.57 10.75
CA ARG A 367 2.94 -12.40 10.22
C ARG A 367 3.72 -11.38 11.04
N ASP A 368 4.98 -11.16 10.64
CA ASP A 368 5.85 -10.10 11.17
C ASP A 368 5.12 -8.78 11.35
N GLY A 369 4.10 -8.58 10.50
CA GLY A 369 3.42 -7.34 10.35
C GLY A 369 2.03 -7.14 10.97
N HIS A 370 1.55 -8.08 11.77
CA HIS A 370 0.12 -8.07 12.13
C HIS A 370 -0.13 -8.40 13.58
N THR A 371 0.91 -8.49 14.39
CA THR A 371 0.84 -8.83 15.82
C THR A 371 -0.08 -7.91 16.61
N GLY A 372 0.00 -6.58 16.39
CA GLY A 372 -0.87 -5.60 17.06
C GLY A 372 -2.35 -5.79 16.71
N ALA A 373 -2.66 -5.81 15.41
CA ALA A 373 -4.01 -6.05 14.90
C ALA A 373 -4.55 -7.45 15.26
N ALA A 374 -3.68 -8.45 15.31
CA ALA A 374 -4.05 -9.81 15.70
C ALA A 374 -4.34 -9.91 17.20
N ALA A 375 -3.61 -9.17 18.04
CA ALA A 375 -3.86 -9.12 19.47
C ALA A 375 -5.24 -8.50 19.77
N SER A 376 -5.60 -7.41 19.08
CA SER A 376 -6.88 -6.72 19.32
C SER A 376 -8.09 -7.54 18.88
N ILE A 377 -7.98 -8.39 17.86
CA ILE A 377 -9.12 -9.18 17.38
C ILE A 377 -9.47 -10.39 18.26
N PHE A 378 -8.56 -10.80 19.16
CA PHE A 378 -8.75 -11.99 19.97
C PHE A 378 -9.98 -11.94 20.88
N SER A 379 -10.35 -10.78 21.41
CA SER A 379 -11.57 -10.59 22.23
C SER A 379 -12.87 -10.92 21.49
N HIS A 380 -12.84 -10.94 20.15
CA HIS A 380 -14.01 -11.16 19.29
C HIS A 380 -13.97 -12.46 18.50
N LEU A 381 -12.84 -13.19 18.55
CA LEU A 381 -12.72 -14.51 17.94
C LEU A 381 -13.07 -15.63 18.92
N PRO A 382 -13.69 -16.73 18.46
CA PRO A 382 -13.87 -17.94 19.27
C PRO A 382 -12.56 -18.36 19.94
N GLU A 383 -12.57 -18.66 21.24
CA GLU A 383 -11.35 -19.02 22.00
C GLU A 383 -10.56 -20.17 21.35
N SER A 384 -11.25 -21.06 20.64
CA SER A 384 -10.70 -22.23 19.93
C SER A 384 -10.11 -21.95 18.55
N THR A 385 -10.24 -20.73 18.01
CA THR A 385 -9.73 -20.39 16.68
C THR A 385 -8.22 -20.67 16.59
N PRO A 386 -7.77 -21.61 15.72
CA PRO A 386 -6.37 -21.90 15.51
C PRO A 386 -5.58 -20.69 15.03
N VAL A 387 -4.33 -20.58 15.47
CA VAL A 387 -3.44 -19.45 15.14
C VAL A 387 -2.15 -19.97 14.52
N LYS A 388 -1.79 -19.45 13.35
CA LYS A 388 -0.50 -19.71 12.70
C LYS A 388 0.32 -18.44 12.62
N VAL A 389 1.46 -18.45 13.28
CA VAL A 389 2.40 -17.33 13.33
C VAL A 389 3.56 -17.62 12.39
N ILE A 390 3.80 -16.75 11.41
CA ILE A 390 4.88 -16.89 10.43
C ILE A 390 5.74 -15.63 10.44
N LEU A 391 6.87 -15.70 11.14
CA LEU A 391 7.79 -14.58 11.31
C LEU A 391 9.05 -14.79 10.48
N ASN A 392 9.37 -13.84 9.61
CA ASN A 392 10.55 -13.81 8.74
C ASN A 392 11.57 -12.75 9.17
N CYS A 393 11.19 -11.84 10.06
CA CYS A 393 12.08 -10.85 10.68
C CYS A 393 12.67 -11.37 11.99
N GLU A 394 13.70 -10.70 12.51
CA GLU A 394 14.21 -11.02 13.83
C GLU A 394 13.16 -10.71 14.91
N ILE A 395 12.91 -11.65 15.84
CA ILE A 395 11.83 -11.55 16.85
C ILE A 395 11.93 -10.33 17.76
N THR A 396 13.14 -9.78 17.95
CA THR A 396 13.37 -8.56 18.73
C THR A 396 12.88 -7.30 18.02
N HIS A 397 12.66 -7.38 16.71
CA HIS A 397 12.23 -6.25 15.89
C HIS A 397 10.79 -6.36 15.42
N ILE A 398 10.02 -7.33 15.91
CA ILE A 398 8.62 -7.49 15.54
C ILE A 398 7.78 -6.64 16.50
N PRO A 399 7.08 -5.60 16.00
CA PRO A 399 6.24 -4.72 16.81
C PRO A 399 5.23 -5.53 17.61
N HIS A 400 4.86 -5.10 18.81
CA HIS A 400 3.79 -5.70 19.63
C HIS A 400 3.86 -7.22 19.85
N LEU A 401 4.99 -7.90 19.55
CA LEU A 401 5.07 -9.35 19.59
C LEU A 401 4.78 -9.89 21.01
N ASP A 402 5.34 -9.24 22.03
CA ASP A 402 5.16 -9.71 23.41
C ASP A 402 3.70 -9.59 23.87
N ASN A 403 3.05 -8.45 23.59
CA ASN A 403 1.61 -8.29 23.86
C ASN A 403 0.75 -9.32 23.09
N PHE A 404 1.11 -9.59 21.84
CA PHE A 404 0.44 -10.61 21.03
C PHE A 404 0.61 -12.02 21.63
N ILE A 405 1.82 -12.39 22.06
CA ILE A 405 2.09 -13.67 22.71
C ILE A 405 1.37 -13.78 24.06
N ASP A 406 1.31 -12.68 24.82
CA ASP A 406 0.57 -12.60 26.08
C ASP A 406 -0.92 -12.87 25.86
N GLU A 407 -1.56 -12.20 24.90
CA GLU A 407 -2.97 -12.42 24.59
C GLU A 407 -3.23 -13.81 24.00
N LEU A 408 -2.35 -14.29 23.12
CA LEU A 408 -2.43 -15.64 22.57
C LEU A 408 -2.37 -16.69 23.68
N SER A 409 -1.48 -16.54 24.66
CA SER A 409 -1.28 -17.49 25.76
C SER A 409 -2.54 -17.72 26.60
N LYS A 410 -3.46 -16.75 26.63
CA LYS A 410 -4.72 -16.84 27.39
C LYS A 410 -5.76 -17.74 26.72
N ARG A 411 -5.56 -18.11 25.45
CA ARG A 411 -6.55 -18.82 24.61
C ARG A 411 -6.38 -20.34 24.65
N HIS A 412 -7.48 -21.04 24.40
CA HIS A 412 -7.54 -22.51 24.28
C HIS A 412 -7.60 -22.93 22.81
N CYS A 413 -6.49 -22.81 22.08
CA CYS A 413 -6.46 -23.12 20.65
C CYS A 413 -5.16 -23.79 20.21
N TYR A 414 -5.20 -24.34 19.00
CA TYR A 414 -4.03 -24.88 18.31
C TYR A 414 -3.15 -23.77 17.77
N VAL A 415 -1.84 -23.90 18.01
CA VAL A 415 -0.86 -22.89 17.60
C VAL A 415 0.25 -23.52 16.75
N GLU A 416 0.49 -22.94 15.58
CA GLU A 416 1.67 -23.18 14.75
C GLU A 416 2.60 -21.97 14.80
N LEU A 417 3.85 -22.18 15.22
CA LEU A 417 4.86 -21.13 15.34
C LEU A 417 5.99 -21.37 14.33
N HIS A 418 6.16 -20.46 13.38
CA HIS A 418 7.23 -20.51 12.39
C HIS A 418 8.09 -19.25 12.45
N PHE A 419 9.08 -19.25 13.32
CA PHE A 419 10.11 -18.22 13.45
C PHE A 419 11.26 -18.51 12.47
N ARG A 420 10.99 -18.26 11.19
CA ARG A 420 11.86 -18.63 10.06
C ARG A 420 13.19 -17.91 10.09
N HIS A 421 13.23 -16.68 10.60
CA HIS A 421 14.49 -15.94 10.74
C HIS A 421 15.42 -16.64 11.72
N GLN A 422 14.93 -16.96 12.93
CA GLN A 422 15.70 -17.61 13.99
C GLN A 422 16.14 -19.00 13.57
N TRP A 423 15.27 -19.73 12.85
CA TRP A 423 15.62 -21.03 12.29
C TRP A 423 16.81 -20.95 11.32
N LYS A 424 16.86 -19.92 10.46
CA LYS A 424 17.96 -19.72 9.51
C LYS A 424 19.22 -19.15 10.16
N ASN A 425 19.05 -18.28 11.16
CA ASN A 425 20.11 -17.51 11.80
C ASN A 425 20.20 -17.88 13.28
N MET A 426 20.80 -19.03 13.60
CA MET A 426 20.88 -19.61 14.95
C MET A 426 21.57 -18.73 16.02
N GLN A 427 22.15 -17.58 15.64
CA GLN A 427 22.82 -16.64 16.54
C GLN A 427 21.99 -15.36 16.83
N CYS A 428 20.87 -15.16 16.14
CA CYS A 428 20.07 -13.91 16.19
C CYS A 428 18.76 -14.12 16.96
N GLY A 429 18.83 -13.94 18.27
CA GLY A 429 17.68 -13.96 19.18
C GLY A 429 17.22 -15.37 19.58
N ASN A 430 16.79 -15.52 20.84
CA ASN A 430 16.30 -16.78 21.38
C ASN A 430 14.76 -16.81 21.40
N SER A 431 14.15 -17.84 20.83
CA SER A 431 12.70 -18.02 20.84
C SER A 431 12.16 -18.87 22.00
N THR A 432 13.07 -19.35 22.85
CA THR A 432 12.80 -20.24 23.99
C THR A 432 11.79 -19.64 24.97
N ASP A 433 11.93 -18.38 25.38
CA ASP A 433 11.07 -17.82 26.43
C ASP A 433 9.62 -17.69 25.98
N ARG A 434 9.41 -17.28 24.72
CA ARG A 434 8.08 -17.19 24.10
C ARG A 434 7.46 -18.57 23.89
N LEU A 435 8.27 -19.56 23.49
CA LEU A 435 7.81 -20.95 23.41
C LEU A 435 7.44 -21.49 24.81
N LYS A 436 8.27 -21.23 25.83
CA LYS A 436 8.01 -21.62 27.22
C LYS A 436 6.71 -21.01 27.72
N GLN A 437 6.50 -19.73 27.46
CA GLN A 437 5.27 -19.02 27.82
C GLN A 437 4.03 -19.70 27.23
N LEU A 438 4.03 -19.98 25.93
CA LEU A 438 2.91 -20.65 25.26
C LEU A 438 2.77 -22.13 25.69
N SER A 439 3.87 -22.83 25.98
CA SER A 439 3.84 -24.23 26.41
C SER A 439 3.29 -24.43 27.83
N LYS A 440 3.36 -23.39 28.66
CA LYS A 440 2.80 -23.36 30.02
C LYS A 440 1.37 -22.81 30.05
N SER A 441 0.85 -22.44 28.89
CA SER A 441 -0.44 -21.80 28.76
C SER A 441 -1.52 -22.81 28.36
N LYS A 442 -2.70 -22.28 28.00
CA LYS A 442 -3.86 -23.05 27.55
C LYS A 442 -3.78 -23.47 26.08
N CYS A 443 -2.71 -23.08 25.38
CA CYS A 443 -2.53 -23.35 23.95
C CYS A 443 -1.95 -24.74 23.69
N ASP A 444 -2.43 -25.42 22.67
CA ASP A 444 -1.84 -26.66 22.16
C ASP A 444 -0.89 -26.32 21.00
N ILE A 445 0.41 -26.40 21.25
CA ILE A 445 1.43 -26.12 20.22
C ILE A 445 1.59 -27.34 19.32
N GLU A 446 1.09 -27.27 18.09
CA GLU A 446 1.14 -28.38 17.12
C GLU A 446 2.45 -28.41 16.34
N CYS A 447 2.97 -27.23 16.00
CA CYS A 447 4.18 -27.09 15.21
C CYS A 447 5.02 -25.92 15.72
N PHE A 448 6.33 -26.14 15.83
CA PHE A 448 7.29 -25.10 16.13
C PHE A 448 8.48 -25.21 15.19
N THR A 449 8.86 -24.09 14.58
CA THR A 449 10.09 -23.93 13.80
C THR A 449 10.79 -22.67 14.30
N GLY A 450 11.99 -22.79 14.85
CA GLY A 450 12.75 -21.67 15.42
C GLY A 450 14.04 -22.17 16.09
N TYR A 451 14.79 -21.25 16.67
CA TYR A 451 16.01 -21.59 17.42
C TYR A 451 15.72 -21.66 18.93
N LEU A 452 16.03 -22.82 19.53
CA LEU A 452 15.96 -23.05 20.97
C LEU A 452 17.37 -23.09 21.54
N ASP A 453 17.56 -22.49 22.71
CA ASP A 453 18.82 -22.65 23.43
C ASP A 453 18.99 -24.10 23.91
N ASN A 454 20.24 -24.58 23.94
CA ASN A 454 20.57 -25.95 24.37
C ASN A 454 20.20 -26.22 25.85
N PHE A 455 19.79 -25.20 26.61
CA PHE A 455 19.38 -25.33 28.02
C PHE A 455 17.90 -25.72 28.21
N SER A 456 17.10 -25.75 27.13
CA SER A 456 15.64 -25.88 27.24
C SER A 456 15.04 -27.20 26.73
N ILE A 457 15.86 -28.15 26.27
CA ILE A 457 15.40 -29.46 25.76
C ILE A 457 15.13 -30.48 26.89
N SER A 458 15.05 -30.05 28.16
CA SER A 458 14.73 -30.94 29.28
C SER A 458 13.24 -31.08 29.59
N GLN A 459 12.34 -30.43 28.84
CA GLN A 459 10.89 -30.56 29.02
C GLN A 459 10.17 -30.74 27.69
N LYS A 460 10.29 -31.94 27.09
CA LYS A 460 9.21 -32.43 26.21
C LYS A 460 8.07 -32.94 27.09
N PRO A 461 6.81 -32.54 26.87
CA PRO A 461 5.71 -33.36 27.32
C PRO A 461 5.72 -34.62 26.46
N HIS A 462 5.91 -35.78 27.10
CA HIS A 462 5.55 -37.05 26.49
C HIS A 462 4.06 -36.99 26.09
N ARG A 463 3.76 -37.20 24.82
CA ARG A 463 2.46 -37.74 24.39
C ARG A 463 2.71 -38.95 23.50
N ASN A 464 2.12 -40.06 23.93
CA ASN A 464 1.85 -41.25 23.12
C ASN A 464 0.85 -40.93 22.02
#